data_AF-A0A7L1N6A5-F1
#
_entry.id   AF-A0A7L1N6A5-F1
#
_cell.length_a   1.000
_cell.length_b   1.000
_cell.length_c   1.000
_cell.angle_alpha   90.00
_cell.angle_beta   90.00
_cell.angle_gamma   90.00
#
_symmetry.space_group_name_H-M   'P 1'
#
loop_
_entity.id
_entity.type
_entity.pdbx_description
1 polymer ?
#
loop_
_entity_poly.entity_id
_entity_poly.type
_entity_poly.pdbx_seq_one_letter_code
_entity_poly.pdbx_strand_id
1 'polypeptide(L)'
;WWFNSSLGLCQGFIFGGCNGNKNNFQSERECQQSCAHLSPSDAPRTLPAYCAMPPDTGPCRAAFPRWFFDAASSSCQQFIYGGCRGNSNNYDSEAECRSHC
;
A
#
# COMPACT_ATOMS: atom_id res chain seq x y z
N TRP A 1 -13.24 25.60 -2.78
CA TRP A 1 -12.41 24.48 -3.27
C TRP A 1 -13.31 23.35 -3.72
N TRP A 2 -12.96 22.65 -4.79
CA TRP A 2 -13.68 21.46 -5.27
C TRP A 2 -12.68 20.34 -5.55
N PHE A 3 -13.09 19.10 -5.40
CA PHE A 3 -12.30 17.93 -5.69
C PHE A 3 -12.47 17.50 -7.14
N ASN A 4 -11.37 17.54 -7.89
CA ASN A 4 -11.27 17.01 -9.23
C ASN A 4 -10.94 15.52 -9.16
N SER A 5 -11.95 14.66 -9.31
CA SER A 5 -11.78 13.21 -9.25
C SER A 5 -10.92 12.64 -10.38
N SER A 6 -10.84 13.30 -11.53
CA SER A 6 -10.02 12.85 -12.66
C SER A 6 -8.52 13.08 -12.42
N LEU A 7 -8.17 14.12 -11.66
CA LEU A 7 -6.80 14.45 -11.31
C LEU A 7 -6.42 14.01 -9.89
N GLY A 8 -7.40 13.66 -9.06
CA GLY A 8 -7.18 13.36 -7.64
C GLY A 8 -6.76 14.58 -6.82
N LEU A 9 -7.12 15.79 -7.24
CA LEU A 9 -6.63 17.04 -6.65
C LEU A 9 -7.76 17.98 -6.26
N CYS A 10 -7.56 18.71 -5.17
CA CYS A 10 -8.42 19.82 -4.78
C CYS A 10 -7.99 21.10 -5.51
N GLN A 11 -8.94 21.76 -6.17
CA GLN A 11 -8.70 22.97 -6.94
C GLN A 11 -9.57 24.13 -6.44
N GLY A 12 -9.01 25.35 -6.50
CA GLY A 12 -9.75 26.58 -6.22
C GLY A 12 -10.80 26.85 -7.30
N PHE A 13 -11.94 27.42 -6.90
CA PHE A 13 -12.93 27.95 -7.83
C PHE A 13 -13.73 29.08 -7.15
N ILE A 14 -14.37 29.93 -7.95
CA ILE A 14 -15.23 31.01 -7.46
C ILE A 14 -16.65 30.47 -7.31
N PHE A 15 -17.17 30.47 -6.09
CA PHE A 15 -18.56 30.09 -5.79
C PHE A 15 -19.41 31.34 -5.55
N GLY A 16 -20.51 31.46 -6.29
CA GLY A 16 -21.43 32.61 -6.22
C GLY A 16 -22.32 32.70 -4.97
N GLY A 17 -22.19 31.77 -4.01
CA GLY A 17 -22.83 31.88 -2.69
C GLY A 17 -24.18 31.18 -2.50
N CYS A 18 -24.79 30.61 -3.54
CA CYS A 18 -26.04 29.84 -3.42
C CYS A 18 -26.12 28.69 -4.46
N ASN A 19 -27.03 27.74 -4.26
CA ASN A 19 -27.26 26.59 -5.16
C ASN A 19 -26.01 25.75 -5.46
N GLY A 20 -25.12 25.60 -4.47
CA GLY A 20 -23.95 24.73 -4.57
C GLY A 20 -24.29 23.25 -4.39
N ASN A 21 -23.29 22.39 -4.60
CA ASN A 21 -23.37 20.97 -4.26
C ASN A 21 -22.33 20.62 -3.17
N LYS A 22 -22.29 19.36 -2.74
CA LYS A 22 -21.38 18.88 -1.68
C LYS A 22 -19.89 18.93 -2.05
N ASN A 23 -19.54 19.06 -3.34
CA ASN A 23 -18.16 19.20 -3.81
C ASN A 23 -17.72 20.68 -3.79
N ASN A 24 -17.90 21.32 -2.64
CA ASN A 24 -17.62 22.74 -2.43
C ASN A 24 -17.19 22.97 -0.98
N PHE A 25 -15.89 23.22 -0.80
CA PHE A 25 -15.21 23.30 0.50
C PHE A 25 -14.60 24.68 0.73
N GLN A 26 -14.56 25.11 1.99
CA GLN A 26 -14.08 26.43 2.37
C GLN A 26 -12.56 26.55 2.28
N SER A 27 -11.84 25.42 2.41
CA SER A 27 -10.37 25.38 2.30
C SER A 27 -9.88 24.18 1.48
N GLU A 28 -8.65 24.27 0.98
CA GLU A 28 -7.96 23.16 0.31
C GLU A 28 -7.84 21.96 1.25
N ARG A 29 -7.47 22.22 2.51
CA ARG A 29 -7.32 21.19 3.54
C ARG A 29 -8.63 20.45 3.82
N GLU A 30 -9.76 21.17 3.92
CA GLU A 30 -11.07 20.55 4.13
C GLU A 30 -11.47 19.69 2.92
N CYS A 31 -11.23 20.18 1.70
CA CYS A 31 -11.43 19.40 0.47
C CYS A 31 -10.58 18.12 0.48
N GLN A 32 -9.30 18.23 0.82
CA GLN A 32 -8.38 17.10 0.88
C GLN A 32 -8.81 16.09 1.95
N GLN A 33 -9.17 16.52 3.15
CA GLN A 33 -9.64 15.62 4.20
C GLN A 33 -10.98 14.95 3.83
N SER A 34 -11.85 15.65 3.11
CA SER A 34 -13.18 15.13 2.76
C SER A 34 -13.16 14.21 1.53
N CYS A 35 -12.21 14.42 0.61
CA CYS A 35 -12.19 13.72 -0.69
C CYS A 35 -10.85 13.07 -1.05
N ALA A 36 -9.72 13.53 -0.53
CA ALA A 36 -8.39 12.97 -0.83
C ALA A 36 -8.02 11.72 -0.02
N HIS A 37 -8.89 11.23 0.88
CA HIS A 37 -8.85 9.83 1.35
C HIS A 37 -9.21 8.82 0.23
N LEU A 38 -9.64 9.32 -0.93
CA LEU A 38 -9.75 8.56 -2.17
C LEU A 38 -8.45 8.60 -3.00
N SER A 39 -7.35 9.11 -2.44
CA SER A 39 -6.03 8.94 -3.04
C SER A 39 -5.69 7.44 -3.02
N PRO A 40 -5.10 6.89 -4.10
CA PRO A 40 -4.58 5.52 -4.12
C PRO A 40 -3.57 5.22 -3.00
N SER A 41 -3.06 6.26 -2.32
CA SER A 41 -2.14 6.18 -1.17
C SER A 41 -2.80 6.06 0.20
N ASP A 42 -4.10 6.37 0.32
CA ASP A 42 -4.86 6.37 1.59
C ASP A 42 -5.96 5.31 1.64
N ALA A 43 -6.02 4.42 0.63
CA ALA A 43 -6.57 3.09 0.89
C ALA A 43 -5.86 2.55 2.13
N PRO A 44 -6.56 1.93 3.11
CA PRO A 44 -5.86 1.24 4.19
C PRO A 44 -4.77 0.42 3.53
N ARG A 45 -3.50 0.60 3.94
CA ARG A 45 -2.38 -0.19 3.44
C ARG A 45 -2.69 -1.63 3.78
N THR A 46 -3.47 -2.24 2.90
CA THR A 46 -4.00 -3.56 3.08
C THR A 46 -2.82 -4.39 2.66
N LEU A 47 -2.09 -4.90 3.66
CA LEU A 47 -0.94 -5.75 3.45
C LEU A 47 -1.31 -6.75 2.35
N PRO A 48 -0.61 -6.75 1.20
CA PRO A 48 -0.96 -7.64 0.11
C PRO A 48 -1.03 -9.09 0.63
N ALA A 49 -2.01 -9.86 0.19
CA ALA A 49 -2.25 -11.21 0.74
C ALA A 49 -1.01 -12.11 0.67
N TYR A 50 -0.13 -11.90 -0.32
CA TYR A 50 1.13 -12.61 -0.43
C TYR A 50 2.12 -12.29 0.70
N CYS A 51 2.14 -11.07 1.23
CA CYS A 51 3.00 -10.68 2.36
C CYS A 51 2.57 -11.33 3.68
N ALA A 52 1.32 -11.79 3.77
CA ALA A 52 0.81 -12.51 4.93
C ALA A 52 1.02 -14.03 4.84
N MET A 53 1.60 -14.54 3.74
CA MET A 53 1.89 -15.97 3.60
C MET A 53 3.08 -16.37 4.48
N PRO A 54 3.10 -17.56 5.08
CA PRO A 54 4.25 -18.05 5.83
C PRO A 54 5.45 -18.28 4.91
N PRO A 55 6.70 -18.27 5.43
CA PRO A 55 7.87 -18.65 4.65
C PRO A 55 7.75 -20.11 4.20
N ASP A 56 8.05 -20.38 2.92
CA ASP A 56 7.96 -21.72 2.33
C ASP A 56 9.30 -22.14 1.73
N THR A 57 9.97 -23.09 2.39
CA THR A 57 11.23 -23.68 1.93
C THR A 57 11.06 -24.45 0.62
N GLY A 58 9.87 -24.97 0.31
CA GLY A 58 9.65 -25.84 -0.84
C GLY A 58 10.30 -27.23 -0.70
N PRO A 59 10.14 -28.11 -1.71
CA PRO A 59 10.58 -29.50 -1.63
C PRO A 59 12.05 -29.74 -2.03
N CYS A 60 12.70 -28.76 -2.65
CA CYS A 60 14.11 -28.87 -3.03
C CYS A 60 15.04 -28.71 -1.80
N ARG A 61 16.29 -29.16 -1.93
CA ARG A 61 17.24 -29.31 -0.80
C ARG A 61 18.46 -28.40 -0.87
N ALA A 62 18.46 -27.39 -1.74
CA ALA A 62 19.49 -26.36 -1.69
C ALA A 62 19.27 -25.46 -0.46
N ALA A 63 20.26 -24.63 -0.12
CA ALA A 63 20.18 -23.73 1.01
C ALA A 63 20.42 -22.29 0.54
N PHE A 64 19.35 -21.60 0.15
CA PHE A 64 19.39 -20.18 -0.23
C PHE A 64 18.88 -19.33 0.94
N PRO A 65 19.73 -18.49 1.57
CA PRO A 65 19.27 -17.49 2.51
C PRO A 65 18.36 -16.49 1.79
N ARG A 66 17.13 -16.34 2.29
CA ARG A 66 16.10 -15.47 1.72
C ARG A 66 15.40 -14.69 2.81
N TRP A 67 14.61 -13.70 2.42
CA TRP A 67 13.83 -12.86 3.30
C TRP A 67 12.34 -13.06 3.06
N PHE A 68 11.54 -13.02 4.12
CA PHE A 68 10.09 -13.00 4.06
C PHE A 68 9.56 -11.94 5.04
N PHE A 69 8.38 -11.40 4.79
CA PHE A 69 7.70 -10.49 5.71
C PHE A 69 6.93 -11.29 6.75
N ASP A 70 7.25 -11.09 8.03
CA ASP A 70 6.49 -11.61 9.16
C ASP A 70 5.44 -10.59 9.58
N ALA A 71 4.17 -10.88 9.25
CA ALA A 71 3.04 -10.02 9.58
C ALA A 71 2.79 -9.92 11.09
N ALA A 72 3.23 -10.91 11.90
CA ALA A 72 3.05 -10.87 13.35
C ALA A 72 3.99 -9.85 14.00
N SER A 73 5.25 -9.78 13.55
CA SER A 73 6.23 -8.80 14.01
C SER A 73 6.26 -7.51 13.19
N SER A 74 5.53 -7.46 12.07
CA SER A 74 5.61 -6.40 11.06
C SER A 74 7.06 -6.14 10.61
N SER A 75 7.83 -7.20 10.37
CA SER A 75 9.25 -7.08 9.99
C SER A 75 9.71 -8.15 9.01
N CYS A 76 10.72 -7.82 8.20
CA CYS A 76 11.35 -8.78 7.31
C CYS A 76 12.34 -9.65 8.08
N GLN A 77 12.20 -10.96 7.97
CA GLN A 77 13.03 -11.96 8.65
C GLN A 77 13.67 -12.92 7.65
N GLN A 78 14.78 -13.54 8.04
CA GLN A 78 15.48 -14.51 7.20
C GLN A 78 14.90 -15.92 7.33
N PHE A 79 14.89 -16.66 6.22
CA PHE A 79 14.61 -18.10 6.18
C PHE A 79 15.47 -18.79 5.13
N ILE A 80 15.46 -20.13 5.11
CA ILE A 80 16.14 -20.93 4.09
C ILE A 80 15.13 -21.40 3.04
N TYR A 81 15.37 -21.01 1.80
CA TYR A 81 14.63 -21.49 0.64
C TYR A 81 15.38 -22.65 -0.04
N GLY A 82 14.63 -23.71 -0.34
CA GLY A 82 15.12 -24.97 -0.91
C GLY A 82 15.51 -24.88 -2.38
N GLY A 83 15.13 -23.79 -3.07
CA GLY A 83 15.51 -23.52 -4.46
C GLY A 83 14.45 -23.86 -5.52
N CYS A 84 13.31 -24.44 -5.12
CA CYS A 84 12.19 -24.63 -6.04
C CYS A 84 10.84 -24.57 -5.33
N ARG A 85 9.78 -24.20 -6.09
CA ARG A 85 8.42 -23.96 -5.59
C ARG A 85 8.42 -22.84 -4.54
N GLY A 86 7.67 -22.98 -3.45
CA GLY A 86 7.50 -21.89 -2.49
C GLY A 86 6.30 -20.99 -2.82
N ASN A 87 6.27 -19.82 -2.20
CA ASN A 87 5.29 -18.77 -2.43
C ASN A 87 5.96 -17.42 -2.67
N SER A 88 5.16 -16.36 -2.86
CA SER A 88 5.63 -15.02 -3.21
C SER A 88 6.21 -14.21 -2.04
N ASN A 89 6.13 -14.69 -0.79
CA ASN A 89 6.79 -14.08 0.36
C ASN A 89 8.25 -14.57 0.46
N ASN A 90 9.04 -14.28 -0.57
CA ASN A 90 10.41 -14.79 -0.73
C ASN A 90 11.23 -13.78 -1.55
N TYR A 91 12.14 -13.07 -0.87
CA TYR A 91 12.92 -11.97 -1.42
C TYR A 91 14.42 -12.22 -1.27
N ASP A 92 15.23 -11.68 -2.17
CA ASP A 92 16.69 -11.84 -2.14
C ASP A 92 17.35 -10.93 -1.10
N SER A 93 16.68 -9.85 -0.67
CA SER A 93 17.19 -8.92 0.33
C SER A 93 16.12 -8.38 1.28
N GLU A 94 16.56 -7.88 2.44
CA GLU A 94 15.67 -7.20 3.39
C GLU A 94 15.04 -5.95 2.79
N ALA A 95 15.81 -5.19 2.01
CA ALA A 95 15.34 -3.96 1.36
C ALA A 95 14.21 -4.24 0.35
N GLU A 96 14.36 -5.30 -0.44
CA GLU A 96 13.32 -5.76 -1.36
C GLU A 96 12.06 -6.15 -0.59
N CYS A 97 12.19 -7.00 0.44
CA CYS A 97 11.07 -7.37 1.30
C CYS A 97 10.30 -6.16 1.86
N ARG A 98 11.02 -5.18 2.43
CA ARG A 98 10.42 -3.95 2.99
C ARG A 98 9.76 -3.05 1.94
N SER A 99 10.25 -3.08 0.70
CA SER A 99 9.64 -2.31 -0.39
C SER A 99 8.35 -2.94 -0.91
N HIS A 100 8.21 -4.26 -0.76
CA HIS A 100 7.08 -5.04 -1.28
C HIS A 100 5.93 -5.26 -0.27
N CYS A 101 6.16 -5.12 1.05
CA CYS A 101 5.22 -5.56 2.12
C CYS A 101 4.92 -4.55 3.26
#